data_AF-A0A842QEJ8-F1
#
_entry.id   AF-A0A842QEJ8-F1
#
_cell.length_a   1.000
_cell.length_b   1.000
_cell.length_c   1.000
_cell.angle_alpha   90.00
_cell.angle_beta   90.00
_cell.angle_gamma   90.00
#
_symmetry.space_group_name_H-M   'P 1'
#
loop_
_entity.id
_entity.type
_entity.pdbx_description
1 polymer ?
#
loop_
_entity_poly.entity_id
_entity_poly.type
_entity_poly.pdbx_seq_one_letter_code
_entity_poly.pdbx_strand_id
1 'polypeptide(L)' 'MKLVTLHVPETYIAGLEKLVDSQLYPNRSEAIRIAIRDLLKRELWG' A
#
# COMPACT_ATOMS: atom_id res chain seq x y z
N MET A 1 2.85 2.77 15.17
CA MET A 1 2.42 3.29 13.86
C MET A 1 1.72 4.63 14.07
N LYS A 2 1.86 5.59 13.15
CA LYS A 2 1.15 6.88 13.19
C LYS A 2 0.02 6.86 12.16
N LEU A 3 -1.17 7.36 12.52
CA LEU A 3 -2.30 7.46 11.59
C LEU A 3 -2.02 8.57 10.57
N VAL A 4 -2.14 8.24 9.30
CA VAL A 4 -2.02 9.18 8.18
C VAL A 4 -3.26 9.03 7.31
N THR A 5 -3.94 10.14 7.05
CA THR A 5 -5.08 10.21 6.13
C THR A 5 -4.59 10.79 4.80
N LEU A 6 -4.91 10.13 3.70
CA LEU A 6 -4.54 10.55 2.36
C LEU A 6 -5.72 10.35 1.41
N HIS A 7 -5.80 11.17 0.36
CA HIS A 7 -6.79 11.03 -0.70
C HIS A 7 -6.15 10.33 -1.89
N VAL A 8 -6.79 9.27 -2.38
CA VAL A 8 -6.36 8.51 -3.56
C VAL A 8 -7.55 8.24 -4.47
N PRO A 9 -7.32 8.08 -5.78
CA PRO A 9 -8.36 7.66 -6.71
C PRO A 9 -9.00 6.33 -6.29
N GLU A 10 -10.31 6.20 -6.52
CA GLU A 10 -11.06 4.98 -6.21
C GLU A 10 -10.51 3.74 -6.92
N THR A 11 -9.95 3.92 -8.12
CA THR A 11 -9.32 2.84 -8.89
C THR A 11 -8.14 2.20 -8.15
N TYR A 12 -7.41 2.96 -7.34
CA TYR A 12 -6.29 2.45 -6.56
C TYR A 12 -6.79 1.68 -5.34
N ILE A 13 -7.87 2.15 -4.71
CA ILE A 13 -8.54 1.43 -3.62
C ILE A 13 -9.07 0.08 -4.11
N ALA A 14 -9.75 0.06 -5.26
CA ALA A 14 -10.23 -1.18 -5.87
C ALA A 14 -9.09 -2.14 -6.25
N GLY A 15 -7.96 -1.61 -6.72
CA GLY A 15 -6.76 -2.41 -6.95
C GLY A 15 -6.20 -3.02 -5.66
N LEU A 16 -6.13 -2.24 -4.58
CA LEU A 16 -5.69 -2.72 -3.27
C LEU A 16 -6.64 -3.77 -2.68
N GLU A 17 -7.95 -3.63 -2.87
CA GLU A 17 -8.93 -4.64 -2.44
C GLU A 17 -8.70 -5.97 -3.16
N LYS A 18 -8.53 -5.96 -4.49
CA LYS A 18 -8.22 -7.19 -5.24
C LYS A 18 -6.96 -7.90 -4.74
N LEU A 19 -5.94 -7.13 -4.34
CA LEU A 19 -4.71 -7.69 -3.77
C LEU A 19 -4.93 -8.36 -2.40
N VAL A 20 -5.83 -7.81 -1.60
CA VAL A 20 -6.22 -8.39 -0.30
C VAL A 20 -7.11 -9.61 -0.50
N ASP A 21 -8.08 -9.53 -1.41
CA ASP A 21 -8.99 -10.64 -1.76
C ASP A 21 -8.22 -11.84 -2.32
N SER A 22 -7.16 -11.57 -3.08
CA SER A 22 -6.26 -12.59 -3.61
C SER A 22 -5.32 -13.19 -2.55
N GLN A 23 -5.44 -12.80 -1.27
CA GLN A 23 -4.60 -13.22 -0.13
C GLN A 23 -3.11 -12.87 -0.29
N LEU A 24 -2.75 -11.96 -1.21
CA LEU A 24 -1.36 -11.48 -1.33
C LEU A 24 -0.98 -10.58 -0.15
N TYR A 25 -1.95 -9.84 0.40
CA TYR A 25 -1.75 -8.97 1.54
C TYR A 25 -2.87 -9.15 2.56
N PRO A 26 -2.56 -9.09 3.86
CA PRO A 26 -3.55 -9.31 4.91
C PRO A 26 -4.59 -8.17 5.02
N ASN A 27 -4.24 -6.95 4.60
CA ASN A 27 -5.14 -5.81 4.55
C ASN A 27 -4.56 -4.68 3.68
N ARG A 28 -5.43 -3.71 3.34
CA ARG A 28 -5.07 -2.53 2.54
C ARG A 28 -3.94 -1.72 3.17
N SER A 29 -3.98 -1.52 4.50
CA SER A 29 -2.96 -0.76 5.23
C SER A 29 -1.58 -1.40 5.20
N GLU A 30 -1.50 -2.72 5.12
CA GLU A 30 -0.24 -3.45 4.98
C GLU A 30 0.28 -3.36 3.55
N ALA A 31 -0.58 -3.55 2.54
CA ALA A 31 -0.20 -3.36 1.14
C ALA A 31 0.37 -1.94 0.89
N ILE A 32 -0.26 -0.91 1.45
CA ILE A 32 0.23 0.48 1.36
C ILE A 32 1.59 0.64 2.06
N ARG A 33 1.77 0.08 3.26
CA ARG A 33 3.05 0.15 3.98
C ARG A 33 4.18 -0.56 3.23
N ILE A 34 3.88 -1.68 2.59
CA ILE A 34 4.84 -2.41 1.75
C ILE A 34 5.24 -1.56 0.54
N ALA A 35 4.27 -0.97 -0.17
CA ALA A 35 4.55 -0.10 -1.31
C ALA A 35 5.42 1.11 -0.92
N ILE A 36 5.13 1.77 0.22
CA ILE A 36 5.93 2.88 0.72
C ILE A 36 7.36 2.43 1.03
N ARG A 37 7.52 1.31 1.75
CA ARG A 37 8.85 0.79 2.11
C ARG A 37 9.67 0.47 0.87
N ASP A 38 9.07 -0.17 -0.12
CA ASP A 38 9.79 -0.61 -1.32
C ASP A 38 10.18 0.60 -2.19
N LEU A 39 9.33 1.64 -2.25
CA LEU A 39 9.67 2.93 -2.84
C LEU A 39 10.87 3.59 -2.12
N LEU A 40 10.84 3.70 -0.79
CA LEU A 40 11.92 4.32 -0.02
C LEU A 40 13.24 3.55 -0.18
N LYS A 41 13.19 2.22 -0.16
CA LYS A 41 14.37 1.38 -0.41
C LYS A 41 14.96 1.66 -1.79
N ARG A 42 14.13 1.79 -2.82
CA ARG A 42 14.59 2.02 -4.20
C ARG A 42 15.18 3.42 -4.41
N GLU A 43 14.56 4.45 -3.86
CA GLU A 43 14.93 5.84 -4.16
C GLU A 43 15.97 6.43 -3.20
N LEU A 44 15.98 6.01 -1.93
CA LEU A 44 16.87 6.60 -0.92
C LEU A 44 18.06 5.71 -0.57
N TRP A 45 17.90 4.40 -0.68
CA TRP A 45 18.89 3.41 -0.21
C TRP A 45 19.36 2.47 -1.34
N GLY A 46 19.02 2.82 -2.59
CA GLY A 46 19.48 2.14 -3.80
C GLY A 46 20.81 2.68 -4.29
#